data_AF-A0A8T3TTH1-F1
#
_entry.id   AF-A0A8T3TTH1-F1
#
_cell.length_a   1.000
_cell.length_b   1.000
_cell.length_c   1.000
_cell.angle_alpha   90.00
_cell.angle_beta   90.00
_cell.angle_gamma   90.00
#
_symmetry.space_group_name_H-M   'P 1'
#
loop_
_entity.id
_entity.type
_entity.pdbx_description
1 polymer ?
#
loop_
_entity_poly.entity_id
_entity_poly.type
_entity_poly.pdbx_seq_one_letter_code
_entity_poly.pdbx_strand_id
1 'polypeptide(L)' 'MVENLFENKLKELEKTVRKLEEEELTLDQSKILYKQGIKLAKECNQLLEESEFEITELKKELEDKGLQD' A
#
# COMPACT_ATOMS: atom_id res chain seq x y z
N MET A 1 -9.55 1.14 -16.29
CA MET A 1 -8.36 0.29 -16.10
C MET A 1 -7.50 0.98 -15.05
N VAL A 2 -7.47 0.39 -13.86
CA VAL A 2 -6.70 0.85 -12.70
C VAL A 2 -5.42 0.01 -12.65
N GLU A 3 -4.72 -0.11 -13.79
CA GLU A 3 -3.41 -0.74 -13.77
C GLU A 3 -2.46 0.21 -13.06
N ASN A 4 -1.79 -0.29 -12.03
CA ASN A 4 -0.76 0.39 -11.23
C ASN A 4 -1.23 1.25 -10.04
N LEU A 5 -2.43 1.08 -9.47
CA LEU A 5 -2.83 1.91 -8.31
C LEU A 5 -1.91 1.71 -7.11
N PHE A 6 -1.57 0.46 -6.76
CA PHE A 6 -0.64 0.17 -5.68
C PHE A 6 0.74 0.76 -5.94
N GLU A 7 1.30 0.52 -7.12
CA GLU A 7 2.62 0.98 -7.55
C GLU A 7 2.70 2.50 -7.56
N ASN A 8 1.63 3.18 -7.99
CA ASN A 8 1.55 4.63 -7.95
C ASN A 8 1.53 5.16 -6.51
N LYS A 9 0.75 4.55 -5.61
CA LYS A 9 0.71 4.94 -4.19
C LYS A 9 2.04 4.69 -3.50
N LEU A 10 2.67 3.55 -3.77
CA LEU A 10 3.99 3.21 -3.26
C LEU A 10 5.04 4.22 -3.76
N LYS A 11 5.02 4.58 -5.03
CA LYS A 11 5.93 5.58 -5.61
C LYS A 11 5.76 6.96 -4.97
N GLU A 12 4.53 7.38 -4.67
CA GLU A 12 4.28 8.63 -3.94
C GLU A 12 4.73 8.56 -2.47
N LEU A 13 4.60 7.39 -1.83
CA LEU A 13 5.12 7.17 -0.48
C LEU A 13 6.65 7.29 -0.46
N GLU A 14 7.34 6.62 -1.39
CA GLU A 14 8.80 6.71 -1.52
C GLU A 14 9.27 8.14 -1.75
N LYS A 15 8.60 8.90 -2.63
CA LYS A 15 8.91 10.32 -2.83
C LYS A 15 8.73 11.13 -1.55
N THR A 16 7.69 10.83 -0.78
CA THR A 16 7.42 11.50 0.50
C THR A 16 8.52 11.21 1.52
N VAL A 17 8.97 9.96 1.61
CA VAL A 17 10.09 9.55 2.47
C VAL A 17 11.38 10.24 2.06
N ARG A 18 11.72 10.25 0.76
CA ARG A 18 12.93 10.94 0.27
C ARG A 18 12.93 12.43 0.64
N LYS A 19 11.79 13.11 0.54
CA LYS A 19 11.65 14.51 0.97
C LYS A 19 11.81 14.70 2.48
N LEU A 20 11.39 13.72 3.28
CA LEU A 20 11.59 13.75 4.73
C LEU A 20 13.06 13.60 5.15
N GLU A 21 13.91 13.08 4.26
CA GLU A 21 15.35 12.90 4.47
C GLU A 21 16.18 14.12 4.03
N GLU A 22 15.56 15.14 3.42
CA GLU A 22 16.24 16.36 2.99
C GLU A 22 16.66 17.24 4.18
N GLU A 23 17.90 17.77 4.16
CA GLU A 23 18.48 18.52 5.28
C GLU A 23 17.84 19.90 5.52
N GLU A 24 17.17 20.49 4.51
CA GLU A 24 16.59 21.84 4.57
C GLU A 24 15.10 21.87 4.94
N LEU A 25 14.58 20.80 5.55
CA LEU A 25 13.16 20.69 5.88
C LEU A 25 12.79 21.45 7.16
N THR A 26 11.86 22.40 7.07
CA THR A 26 11.32 23.05 8.28
C THR A 26 10.40 22.11 9.04
N LEU A 27 10.27 22.32 10.36
CA LEU A 27 9.42 21.52 11.24
C LEU A 27 7.95 21.42 10.77
N ASP A 28 7.40 22.50 10.20
CA ASP A 28 6.03 22.50 9.68
C ASP A 28 5.90 21.68 8.39
N GLN A 29 6.89 21.75 7.49
CA GLN A 29 6.96 20.90 6.30
C GLN A 29 7.12 19.42 6.69
N SER A 30 7.97 19.10 7.68
CA SER A 30 8.14 17.73 8.19
C SER A 30 6.82 17.17 8.72
N LYS A 31 6.05 17.96 9.48
CA LYS A 31 4.73 17.54 10.00
C LYS A 31 3.74 17.24 8.88
N ILE A 32 3.72 18.04 7.81
CA ILE A 32 2.83 17.84 6.66
C ILE A 32 3.21 16.57 5.90
N LEU A 33 4.50 16.42 5.55
CA LEU A 33 5.00 15.26 4.82
C LEU A 33 4.83 13.97 5.64
N TYR A 34 5.04 14.01 6.95
CA TYR A 34 4.81 12.85 7.83
C TYR A 34 3.34 12.39 7.79
N LYS A 35 2.38 13.33 7.92
CA LYS A 35 0.95 13.00 7.82
C LYS A 35 0.59 12.40 6.46
N GLN A 36 1.16 12.95 5.39
CA GLN A 36 0.98 12.42 4.04
C GLN A 36 1.56 11.00 3.91
N GLY A 37 2.76 10.76 4.45
CA GLY A 37 3.41 9.45 4.46
C GLY A 37 2.56 8.40 5.19
N ILE A 38 2.03 8.74 6.37
CA ILE A 38 1.12 7.84 7.12
C ILE A 38 -0.14 7.53 6.31
N LYS A 39 -0.72 8.51 5.62
CA LYS A 39 -1.89 8.30 4.78
C LYS A 39 -1.57 7.34 3.62
N LEU A 40 -0.48 7.58 2.89
CA LEU A 40 -0.08 6.75 1.75
C LEU A 40 0.26 5.32 2.19
N ALA A 41 0.95 5.15 3.32
CA ALA A 41 1.25 3.83 3.87
C ALA A 41 -0.03 3.04 4.22
N LYS A 42 -1.04 3.69 4.80
CA LYS A 42 -2.34 3.07 5.06
C LYS A 42 -3.04 2.64 3.77
N GLU A 43 -3.03 3.50 2.76
CA GLU A 43 -3.62 3.18 1.44
C GLU A 43 -2.90 1.99 0.78
N CYS A 44 -1.57 1.92 0.85
CA CYS A 44 -0.81 0.76 0.35
C CYS A 44 -1.18 -0.53 1.10
N ASN A 45 -1.26 -0.50 2.43
CA ASN A 45 -1.61 -1.66 3.23
C ASN A 45 -3.02 -2.16 2.91
N GLN A 46 -3.98 -1.24 2.74
CA GLN A 46 -5.35 -1.63 2.40
C GLN A 46 -5.41 -2.37 1.05
N LEU A 47 -4.67 -1.90 0.04
CA LEU A 47 -4.62 -2.57 -1.27
C LEU A 47 -3.98 -3.97 -1.18
N LEU A 48 -2.99 -4.13 -0.31
CA LEU A 48 -2.37 -5.44 -0.04
C LEU A 48 -3.33 -6.38 0.69
N GLU A 49 -4.06 -5.89 1.70
CA GLU A 49 -5.07 -6.66 2.43
C GLU A 49 -6.20 -7.12 1.51
N GLU A 50 -6.68 -6.25 0.63
CA GLU A 50 -7.69 -6.59 -0.39
C GLU A 50 -7.16 -7.71 -1.33
N SER A 51 -5.93 -7.58 -1.80
CA SER A 51 -5.29 -8.59 -2.66
C SER A 51 -5.07 -9.93 -1.94
N GLU A 52 -4.66 -9.89 -0.67
CA GLU A 52 -4.47 -11.09 0.16
C GLU A 52 -5.80 -11.81 0.42
N PHE A 53 -6.87 -11.05 0.65
CA PHE A 53 -8.21 -11.59 0.81
C PHE A 53 -8.67 -12.33 -0.45
N GLU A 54 -8.53 -11.70 -1.63
CA GLU A 54 -8.87 -12.34 -2.92
C GLU A 54 -8.10 -13.65 -3.14
N ILE A 55 -6.79 -13.65 -2.88
CA ILE A 55 -5.95 -14.86 -3.00
C ILE A 55 -6.41 -15.95 -2.02
N THR A 56 -6.75 -15.56 -0.79
CA THR A 56 -7.21 -16.47 0.25
C THR A 56 -8.53 -17.13 -0.13
N GLU A 57 -9.50 -16.37 -0.65
CA GLU A 57 -10.78 -16.92 -1.09
C GLU A 57 -10.59 -17.86 -2.28
N LEU A 58 -9.74 -17.51 -3.25
CA LEU A 58 -9.42 -18.39 -4.37
C LEU A 58 -8.78 -19.72 -3.92
N LYS A 59 -7.90 -19.69 -2.91
CA LYS A 59 -7.32 -20.91 -2.33
C LYS A 59 -8.39 -21.80 -1.69
N LYS A 60 -9.30 -21.21 -0.90
CA LYS A 60 -10.42 -21.96 -0.29
C LYS A 60 -11.31 -22.58 -1.37
N GLU A 61 -11.65 -21.85 -2.42
CA GLU A 61 -12.43 -22.40 -3.53
C GLU A 61 -11.75 -23.59 -4.21
N LEU A 62 -10.42 -23.55 -4.36
CA LEU A 62 -9.64 -24.65 -4.94
C LEU A 62 -9.62 -25.87 -4.01
N GLU A 63 -9.47 -25.66 -2.70
CA GLU A 63 -9.52 -26.71 -1.68
C GLU A 63 -10.91 -27.36 -1.60
N ASP A 64 -11.97 -26.56 -1.60
CA ASP A 64 -13.36 -27.02 -1.57
C ASP A 64 -13.76 -27.79 -2.84
N LYS A 65 -13.18 -27.43 -4.00
CA LYS A 65 -13.37 -28.14 -5.27
C LYS A 65 -12.46 -29.37 -5.42
N GLY A 66 -11.50 -29.58 -4.52
CA GLY A 66 -10.42 -30.58 -4.63
C GLY A 66 -10.44 -31.72 -3.60
N LEU A 67 -11.49 -31.88 -2.79
CA LEU A 67 -11.62 -32.97 -1.79
C LEU A 67 -12.88 -33.83 -1.98
N GLN A 68 -13.25 -34.09 -3.24
CA GLN A 68 -14.11 -35.22 -3.60
C GLN A 68 -13.38 -36.15 -4.57
N ASP A 69 -12.28 -36.73 -4.11
CA ASP A 69 -11.78 -38.03 -4.59
C ASP A 69 -11.23 -38.82 -3.39
#